data_AF-A0A1V4SXG1-F1
#
_entry.id   AF-A0A1V4SXG1-F1
#
_cell.length_a   1.000
_cell.length_b   1.000
_cell.length_c   1.000
_cell.angle_alpha   90.00
_cell.angle_beta   90.00
_cell.angle_gamma   90.00
#
_symmetry.space_group_name_H-M   'P 1'
#
loop_
_entity.id
_entity.type
_entity.pdbx_description
1 polymer ?
#
loop_
_entity_poly.entity_id
_entity_poly.type
_entity_poly.pdbx_seq_one_letter_code
_entity_poly.pdbx_strand_id
1 'polypeptide(L)'
;MIIELNDKKIEESLNHLGKAIEIVGGEFQIEDREVLVSQIIRNLFEKGSATIEILGKEYSIEELFLKKTEFEKYYLKNKIKTVRSIVEKIKKYNTELEGKIRKFKKINSIELLREINEEIEKRYKWEFDKFLLVNIENRDQEKNYYGSYLGEKKKQLIDSILVKLGI
;
A
#
# COMPACT_ATOMS: atom_id res chain seq x y z
N MET A 1 5.11 23.75 26.04
CA MET A 1 3.81 24.06 25.41
C MET A 1 3.43 22.82 24.62
N ILE A 2 2.59 21.95 25.20
CA ILE A 2 2.07 20.78 24.50
C ILE A 2 1.00 21.33 23.57
N ILE A 3 1.21 21.25 22.27
CA ILE A 3 0.14 21.54 21.31
C ILE A 3 -0.81 20.36 21.43
N GLU A 4 -1.90 20.51 22.21
CA GLU A 4 -3.00 19.56 22.14
C GLU A 4 -3.65 19.72 20.76
N LEU A 5 -3.19 18.94 19.79
CA LEU A 5 -3.73 18.84 18.45
C LEU A 5 -5.07 18.07 18.47
N ASN A 6 -6.05 18.56 19.23
CA ASN A 6 -7.42 18.02 19.24
C ASN A 6 -8.28 18.59 18.11
N ASP A 7 -7.67 18.89 16.95
CA ASP A 7 -8.40 19.24 15.74
C ASP A 7 -8.43 18.04 14.80
N LYS A 8 -9.63 17.45 14.66
CA LYS A 8 -9.92 16.33 13.76
C LYS A 8 -9.42 16.58 12.33
N LYS A 9 -9.43 17.84 11.86
CA LYS A 9 -8.92 18.20 10.53
C LYS A 9 -7.41 18.03 10.42
N ILE A 10 -6.66 18.34 11.49
CA ILE A 10 -5.21 18.17 11.51
C ILE A 10 -4.88 16.68 11.54
N GLU A 11 -5.60 15.90 12.34
CA GLU A 11 -5.43 14.45 12.35
C GLU A 11 -5.72 13.82 10.98
N GLU A 12 -6.81 14.21 10.32
CA GLU A 12 -7.11 13.77 8.96
C GLU A 12 -6.00 14.17 7.98
N SER A 13 -5.48 15.39 8.08
CA SER A 13 -4.38 15.88 7.24
C SER A 13 -3.09 15.07 7.44
N LEU A 14 -2.75 14.75 8.69
CA LEU A 14 -1.61 13.89 9.02
C LEU A 14 -1.80 12.47 8.51
N ASN A 15 -3.01 11.93 8.60
CA ASN A 15 -3.33 10.62 8.00
C ASN A 15 -3.19 10.64 6.48
N HIS A 16 -3.61 11.72 5.82
CA HIS A 16 -3.44 11.87 4.38
C HIS A 16 -1.97 12.03 3.98
N LEU A 17 -1.18 12.74 4.79
CA LEU A 17 0.27 12.88 4.59
C LEU A 17 0.98 11.54 4.80
N GLY A 18 0.63 10.79 5.84
CA GLY A 18 1.17 9.46 6.09
C GLY A 18 0.98 8.50 4.91
N LYS A 19 -0.23 8.49 4.32
CA LYS A 19 -0.51 7.73 3.08
C LYS A 19 0.38 8.18 1.93
N ALA A 20 0.64 9.48 1.81
CA ALA A 20 1.46 10.04 0.74
C ALA A 20 2.94 9.67 0.90
N ILE A 21 3.46 9.72 2.14
CA ILE A 21 4.80 9.27 2.50
C ILE A 21 4.97 7.79 2.16
N GLU A 22 4.01 6.94 2.52
CA GLU A 22 4.05 5.51 2.25
C GLU A 22 4.11 5.20 0.75
N ILE A 23 3.34 5.92 -0.08
CA ILE A 23 3.30 5.75 -1.54
C ILE A 23 4.67 5.97 -2.19
N VAL A 24 5.53 6.81 -1.61
CA VAL A 24 6.89 7.07 -2.11
C VAL A 24 7.96 6.28 -1.37
N GLY A 25 7.57 5.34 -0.51
CA GLY A 25 8.48 4.39 0.15
C GLY A 25 9.01 4.82 1.51
N GLY A 26 8.44 5.89 2.09
CA GLY A 26 8.68 6.26 3.48
C GLY A 26 7.87 5.41 4.45
N GLU A 27 8.32 5.36 5.69
CA GLU A 27 7.58 4.72 6.79
C GLU A 27 6.81 5.81 7.56
N PHE A 28 5.57 5.51 7.92
CA PHE A 28 4.75 6.41 8.72
C PHE A 28 3.99 5.61 9.77
N GLN A 29 4.36 5.79 11.04
CA GLN A 29 3.64 5.25 12.18
C GLN A 29 2.92 6.36 12.95
N ILE A 30 1.93 5.98 13.76
CA ILE A 30 1.14 6.94 14.55
C ILE A 30 2.01 7.64 15.59
N GLU A 31 2.98 6.94 16.15
CA GLU A 31 3.95 7.45 17.14
C GLU A 31 4.88 8.51 16.53
N ASP A 32 5.08 8.49 15.21
CA ASP A 32 5.96 9.42 14.49
C ASP A 32 5.30 10.80 14.23
N ARG A 33 4.02 10.99 14.55
CA ARG A 33 3.27 12.20 14.17
C ARG A 33 3.89 13.48 14.74
N GLU A 34 4.24 13.50 16.03
CA GLU A 34 4.84 14.69 16.67
C GLU A 34 6.23 14.99 16.11
N VAL A 35 7.02 13.95 15.86
CA VAL A 35 8.36 14.06 15.27
C VAL A 35 8.26 14.59 13.84
N LEU A 36 7.34 14.06 13.04
CA LEU A 36 7.08 14.50 11.68
C LEU A 36 6.65 15.97 11.64
N VAL A 37 5.68 16.36 12.48
CA VAL A 37 5.23 17.76 12.57
C VAL A 37 6.39 18.67 12.96
N SER A 38 7.19 18.24 13.95
CA SER A 38 8.37 19.00 14.38
C SER A 38 9.40 19.15 13.25
N GLN A 39 9.64 18.09 12.46
CA GLN A 39 10.53 18.12 11.32
C GLN A 39 10.02 19.08 10.22
N ILE A 40 8.73 19.01 9.90
CA ILE A 40 8.11 19.89 8.90
C ILE A 40 8.22 21.36 9.33
N ILE A 41 7.93 21.65 10.60
CA ILE A 41 8.04 23.00 11.15
C ILE A 41 9.49 23.48 11.11
N ARG A 42 10.45 22.66 11.53
CA ARG A 42 11.88 23.02 11.46
C ARG A 42 12.31 23.33 10.03
N ASN A 43 12.00 22.46 9.08
CA ASN A 43 12.34 22.69 7.67
C ASN A 43 11.69 23.97 7.14
N LEU A 44 10.44 24.28 7.55
CA LEU A 44 9.79 25.52 7.16
C LEU A 44 10.54 26.75 7.68
N PHE A 45 11.02 26.73 8.93
CA PHE A 45 11.78 27.85 9.51
C PHE A 45 13.22 27.93 9.01
N GLU A 46 13.90 26.81 8.80
CA GLU A 46 15.32 26.75 8.43
C GLU A 46 15.53 26.87 6.91
N LYS A 47 14.68 26.23 6.11
CA LYS A 47 14.80 26.15 4.65
C LYS A 47 13.74 26.97 3.90
N GLY A 48 12.81 27.60 4.61
CA GLY A 48 11.71 28.35 4.01
C GLY A 48 10.65 27.49 3.31
N SER A 49 10.69 26.16 3.47
CA SER A 49 9.74 25.24 2.83
C SER A 49 9.42 24.03 3.69
N ALA A 50 8.18 23.55 3.62
CA ALA A 50 7.74 22.34 4.29
C ALA A 50 8.14 21.11 3.46
N THR A 51 9.31 20.54 3.77
CA THR A 51 9.86 19.37 3.07
C THR A 51 10.08 18.18 4.01
N ILE A 52 10.13 16.98 3.43
CA ILE A 52 10.44 15.72 4.10
C ILE A 52 11.44 14.95 3.22
N GLU A 53 12.49 14.39 3.82
CA GLU A 53 13.43 13.51 3.13
C GLU A 53 12.97 12.05 3.22
N ILE A 54 12.82 11.39 2.08
CA ILE A 54 12.39 10.00 1.96
C ILE A 54 13.32 9.29 0.98
N LEU A 55 13.97 8.22 1.42
CA LEU A 55 14.91 7.42 0.61
C LEU A 55 15.99 8.27 -0.09
N GLY A 56 16.53 9.27 0.62
CA GLY A 56 17.58 10.17 0.10
C GLY A 56 17.08 11.23 -0.88
N LYS A 57 15.76 11.37 -1.05
CA LYS A 57 15.13 12.40 -1.88
C LYS A 57 14.27 13.33 -1.03
N GLU A 58 14.44 14.63 -1.24
CA GLU A 58 13.61 15.64 -0.59
C GLU A 58 12.31 15.84 -1.36
N TYR A 59 11.19 15.85 -0.64
CA TYR A 59 9.85 16.08 -1.17
C TYR A 59 9.18 17.24 -0.43
N SER A 60 8.56 18.16 -1.17
CA SER A 60 7.59 19.07 -0.58
C SER A 60 6.29 18.33 -0.20
N ILE A 61 5.57 18.88 0.78
CA ILE A 61 4.23 18.35 1.15
C ILE A 61 3.27 18.33 -0.06
N GLU A 62 3.35 19.34 -0.93
CA GLU A 62 2.53 19.43 -2.14
C GLU A 62 2.84 18.28 -3.12
N GLU A 63 4.12 18.01 -3.39
CA GLU A 63 4.54 16.90 -4.25
C GLU A 63 4.07 15.54 -3.72
N LEU A 64 4.13 15.34 -2.40
CA LEU A 64 3.62 14.12 -1.77
C LEU A 64 2.11 13.95 -2.03
N PHE A 65 1.31 15.00 -1.86
CA PHE A 65 -0.13 14.93 -2.15
C PHE A 65 -0.45 14.71 -3.62
N LEU A 66 0.33 15.30 -4.52
CA LEU A 66 0.22 15.05 -5.95
C LEU A 66 0.51 13.58 -6.26
N LYS A 67 1.61 13.02 -5.76
CA LYS A 67 1.96 11.60 -5.92
C LYS A 67 0.90 10.67 -5.38
N LYS A 68 0.31 11.01 -4.22
CA LYS A 68 -0.80 10.26 -3.65
C LYS A 68 -2.01 10.25 -4.58
N THR A 69 -2.39 11.40 -5.10
CA THR A 69 -3.56 11.54 -5.98
C THR A 69 -3.34 10.82 -7.30
N GLU A 70 -2.14 10.91 -7.87
CA GLU A 70 -1.73 10.16 -9.07
C GLU A 70 -1.82 8.65 -8.84
N PHE A 71 -1.31 8.18 -7.71
CA PHE A 71 -1.40 6.78 -7.31
C PHE A 71 -2.85 6.30 -7.18
N GLU A 72 -3.72 7.07 -6.51
CA GLU A 72 -5.13 6.69 -6.32
C GLU A 72 -5.87 6.60 -7.66
N LYS A 73 -5.63 7.54 -8.58
CA LYS A 73 -6.14 7.50 -9.95
C LYS A 73 -5.61 6.27 -10.70
N TYR A 74 -4.31 6.02 -10.62
CA TYR A 74 -3.67 4.86 -11.22
C TYR A 74 -4.27 3.54 -10.71
N TYR A 75 -4.43 3.41 -9.40
CA TYR A 75 -4.97 2.23 -8.74
C TYR A 75 -6.39 1.94 -9.24
N LEU A 76 -7.27 2.94 -9.21
CA LEU A 76 -8.66 2.78 -9.69
C LEU A 76 -8.72 2.38 -11.17
N LYS A 77 -7.92 3.03 -12.02
CA LYS A 77 -7.90 2.78 -13.46
C LYS A 77 -7.41 1.38 -13.81
N ASN A 78 -6.42 0.87 -13.07
CA ASN A 78 -5.68 -0.33 -13.47
C ASN A 78 -6.01 -1.57 -12.62
N LYS A 79 -6.67 -1.42 -11.46
CA LYS A 79 -7.04 -2.52 -10.54
C LYS A 79 -7.69 -3.69 -11.26
N ILE A 80 -8.72 -3.43 -12.08
CA ILE A 80 -9.48 -4.48 -12.78
C ILE A 80 -8.57 -5.29 -13.72
N LYS A 81 -7.68 -4.61 -14.45
CA LYS A 81 -6.75 -5.24 -15.38
C LYS A 81 -5.75 -6.12 -14.64
N THR A 82 -5.18 -5.63 -13.54
CA THR A 82 -4.24 -6.38 -12.70
C THR A 82 -4.89 -7.63 -12.11
N VAL A 83 -6.09 -7.49 -11.53
CA VAL A 83 -6.85 -8.62 -10.96
C VAL A 83 -7.14 -9.68 -12.03
N ARG A 84 -7.63 -9.28 -13.21
CA ARG A 84 -7.90 -10.23 -14.32
C ARG A 84 -6.64 -10.97 -14.74
N SER A 85 -5.52 -10.26 -14.88
CA SER A 85 -4.25 -10.88 -15.27
C SER A 85 -3.80 -11.95 -14.26
N ILE A 86 -3.91 -11.69 -12.96
CA ILE A 86 -3.54 -12.68 -11.94
C ILE A 86 -4.51 -13.87 -11.95
N VAL A 87 -5.83 -13.62 -12.03
CA VAL A 87 -6.84 -14.68 -12.10
C VAL A 87 -6.61 -15.60 -13.30
N GLU A 88 -6.28 -15.04 -14.48
CA GLU A 88 -5.96 -15.83 -15.66
C GLU A 88 -4.71 -16.69 -15.46
N LYS A 89 -3.66 -16.15 -14.81
CA LYS A 89 -2.45 -16.92 -14.49
C LYS A 89 -2.74 -18.06 -13.52
N ILE A 90 -3.58 -17.82 -12.50
CA ILE A 90 -4.02 -18.86 -11.55
C ILE A 90 -4.70 -20.00 -12.33
N LYS A 91 -5.70 -19.65 -13.15
CA LYS A 91 -6.51 -20.63 -13.88
C LYS A 91 -5.72 -21.43 -14.92
N LYS A 92 -4.74 -20.79 -15.58
CA LYS A 92 -3.97 -21.44 -16.64
C LYS A 92 -2.76 -22.23 -16.14
N TYR A 93 -2.11 -21.77 -15.07
CA TYR A 93 -0.77 -22.24 -14.72
C TYR A 93 -0.62 -22.72 -13.27
N ASN A 94 -1.62 -22.54 -12.41
CA ASN A 94 -1.53 -22.89 -10.99
C ASN A 94 -2.55 -23.96 -10.58
N THR A 95 -2.29 -25.19 -11.02
CA THR A 95 -3.13 -26.36 -10.75
C THR A 95 -3.25 -26.68 -9.26
N GLU A 96 -2.21 -26.42 -8.47
CA GLU A 96 -2.22 -26.59 -7.01
C GLU A 96 -3.21 -25.62 -6.35
N LEU A 97 -3.10 -24.33 -6.66
CA LEU A 97 -3.99 -23.31 -6.11
C LEU A 97 -5.44 -23.50 -6.59
N GLU A 98 -5.66 -23.90 -7.85
CA GLU A 98 -6.99 -24.30 -8.31
C GLU A 98 -7.54 -25.51 -7.55
N GLY A 99 -6.68 -26.48 -7.20
CA GLY A 99 -7.02 -27.60 -6.34
C GLY A 99 -7.49 -27.14 -4.96
N LYS A 100 -6.73 -26.25 -4.31
CA LYS A 100 -7.08 -25.64 -3.02
C LYS A 100 -8.41 -24.86 -3.11
N ILE A 101 -8.60 -24.06 -4.16
CA ILE A 101 -9.84 -23.30 -4.40
C ILE A 101 -11.05 -24.24 -4.55
N ARG A 102 -10.92 -25.32 -5.35
CA ARG A 102 -11.99 -26.32 -5.51
C ARG A 102 -12.31 -27.03 -4.20
N LYS A 103 -11.29 -27.35 -3.40
CA LYS A 103 -11.47 -27.94 -2.06
C LYS A 103 -12.18 -26.96 -1.14
N PHE A 104 -11.77 -25.69 -1.11
CA PHE A 104 -12.40 -24.64 -0.31
C PHE A 104 -13.88 -24.50 -0.62
N LYS A 105 -14.27 -24.43 -1.89
CA LYS A 105 -15.68 -24.34 -2.30
C LYS A 105 -16.56 -25.50 -1.81
N LYS A 106 -15.97 -26.64 -1.46
CA LYS A 106 -16.70 -27.81 -0.94
C LYS A 106 -16.84 -27.79 0.58
N ILE A 107 -15.78 -27.38 1.28
CA ILE A 107 -15.68 -27.56 2.74
C ILE A 107 -15.75 -26.25 3.54
N ASN A 108 -15.63 -25.10 2.87
CA ASN A 108 -15.70 -23.76 3.43
C ASN A 108 -14.80 -23.53 4.68
N SER A 109 -13.58 -24.07 4.64
CA SER A 109 -12.63 -24.01 5.76
C SER A 109 -11.87 -22.67 5.79
N ILE A 110 -11.87 -22.01 6.95
CA ILE A 110 -11.12 -20.77 7.21
C ILE A 110 -9.61 -20.99 7.06
N GLU A 111 -9.10 -22.13 7.51
CA GLU A 111 -7.68 -22.48 7.38
C GLU A 111 -7.28 -22.56 5.91
N LEU A 112 -8.11 -23.20 5.09
CA LEU A 112 -7.87 -23.33 3.65
C LEU A 112 -7.99 -21.98 2.93
N LEU A 113 -8.87 -21.08 3.39
CA LEU A 113 -8.92 -19.71 2.89
C LEU A 113 -7.62 -18.95 3.20
N ARG A 114 -7.08 -19.11 4.41
CA ARG A 114 -5.81 -18.51 4.81
C ARG A 114 -4.66 -19.02 3.93
N GLU A 115 -4.57 -20.33 3.71
CA GLU A 115 -3.56 -20.92 2.82
C GLU A 115 -3.65 -20.39 1.38
N ILE A 116 -4.87 -20.23 0.85
CA ILE A 116 -5.09 -19.67 -0.49
C ILE A 116 -4.59 -18.22 -0.54
N ASN A 117 -4.90 -17.42 0.48
CA ASN A 117 -4.46 -16.03 0.56
C ASN A 117 -2.93 -15.92 0.62
N GLU A 118 -2.28 -16.68 1.49
CA GLU A 118 -0.83 -16.70 1.64
C GLU A 118 -0.13 -17.14 0.36
N GLU A 119 -0.65 -18.17 -0.33
CA GLU A 119 -0.10 -18.63 -1.60
C GLU A 119 -0.26 -17.59 -2.71
N ILE A 120 -1.40 -16.90 -2.80
CA ILE A 120 -1.61 -15.79 -3.74
C ILE A 120 -0.61 -14.66 -3.45
N GLU A 121 -0.50 -14.25 -2.19
CA GLU A 121 0.37 -13.17 -1.76
C GLU A 121 1.84 -13.46 -2.09
N LYS A 122 2.31 -14.67 -1.77
CA LYS A 122 3.69 -15.09 -2.01
C LYS A 122 3.98 -15.24 -3.50
N ARG A 123 3.12 -15.94 -4.24
CA ARG A 123 3.39 -16.30 -5.63
C ARG A 123 3.27 -15.12 -6.59
N TYR A 124 2.34 -14.20 -6.34
CA TYR A 124 2.12 -13.01 -7.17
C TYR A 124 2.71 -11.74 -6.54
N LYS A 125 3.66 -11.89 -5.60
CA LYS A 125 4.35 -10.79 -4.93
C LYS A 125 4.87 -9.76 -5.92
N TRP A 126 5.55 -10.21 -6.98
CA TRP A 126 6.14 -9.30 -7.96
C TRP A 126 5.09 -8.47 -8.71
N GLU A 127 3.94 -9.06 -9.06
CA GLU A 127 2.83 -8.33 -9.66
C GLU A 127 2.23 -7.31 -8.69
N PHE A 128 2.09 -7.65 -7.41
CA PHE A 128 1.63 -6.71 -6.38
C PHE A 128 2.65 -5.59 -6.18
N ASP A 129 3.93 -5.89 -6.07
CA ASP A 129 4.99 -4.90 -5.90
C ASP A 129 5.03 -3.97 -7.11
N LYS A 130 5.03 -4.52 -8.33
CA LYS A 130 5.05 -3.73 -9.57
C LYS A 130 3.86 -2.77 -9.64
N PHE A 131 2.70 -3.19 -9.15
CA PHE A 131 1.47 -2.42 -9.19
C PHE A 131 1.37 -1.38 -8.06
N LEU A 132 1.68 -1.76 -6.83
CA LEU A 132 1.45 -0.94 -5.63
C LEU A 132 2.65 -0.03 -5.33
N LEU A 133 3.87 -0.45 -5.65
CA LEU A 133 5.10 0.30 -5.37
C LEU A 133 5.58 1.05 -6.62
N VAL A 134 4.64 1.50 -7.46
CA VAL A 134 4.93 2.12 -8.76
C VAL A 134 5.72 3.42 -8.64
N ASN A 135 5.60 4.13 -7.51
CA ASN A 135 6.28 5.39 -7.24
C ASN A 135 7.62 5.23 -6.49
N ILE A 136 8.05 3.99 -6.22
CA ILE A 136 9.32 3.71 -5.54
C ILE A 136 10.33 3.26 -6.59
N GLU A 137 11.29 4.15 -6.86
CA GLU A 137 12.44 3.90 -7.73
C GLU A 137 13.51 3.10 -6.96
N ASN A 138 14.25 2.21 -7.65
CA ASN A 138 15.36 1.42 -7.08
C ASN A 138 15.02 0.68 -5.78
N ARG A 139 13.91 -0.07 -5.80
CA ARG A 139 13.44 -0.87 -4.67
C ARG A 139 14.50 -1.85 -4.17
N ASP A 140 14.77 -1.78 -2.87
CA ASP A 140 15.48 -2.83 -2.16
C ASP A 140 14.58 -4.06 -2.06
N GLN A 141 15.07 -5.21 -2.52
CA GLN A 141 14.29 -6.46 -2.50
C GLN A 141 14.05 -6.98 -1.08
N GLU A 142 14.90 -6.60 -0.12
CA GLU A 142 14.83 -7.03 1.27
C GLU A 142 13.96 -6.10 2.13
N LYS A 143 13.71 -4.86 1.68
CA LYS A 143 12.90 -3.89 2.42
C LYS A 143 11.39 -4.14 2.23
N ASN A 144 10.65 -4.13 3.33
CA ASN A 144 9.19 -4.09 3.30
C ASN A 144 8.70 -2.64 3.14
N TYR A 145 8.10 -2.34 1.99
CA TYR A 145 7.50 -1.03 1.70
C TYR A 145 6.00 -0.96 2.00
N TYR A 146 5.39 -2.06 2.46
CA TYR A 146 3.97 -2.09 2.80
C TYR A 146 3.76 -1.61 4.23
N GLY A 147 3.36 -0.35 4.38
CA GLY A 147 2.73 0.15 5.60
C GLY A 147 1.23 -0.16 5.61
N SER A 148 0.50 0.54 6.47
CA SER A 148 -0.94 0.32 6.66
C SER A 148 -1.75 0.57 5.39
N TYR A 149 -1.43 1.62 4.61
CA TYR A 149 -2.23 2.02 3.47
C TYR A 149 -2.04 1.11 2.26
N LEU A 150 -0.80 0.88 1.84
CA LEU A 150 -0.47 -0.03 0.73
C LEU A 150 -0.78 -1.48 1.11
N GLY A 151 -0.65 -1.83 2.40
CA GLY A 151 -1.11 -3.12 2.95
C GLY A 151 -2.61 -3.31 2.74
N GLU A 152 -3.42 -2.30 3.05
CA GLU A 152 -4.87 -2.32 2.79
C GLU A 152 -5.17 -2.43 1.28
N LYS A 153 -4.46 -1.68 0.42
CA LYS A 153 -4.63 -1.78 -1.04
C LYS A 153 -4.27 -3.16 -1.58
N LYS A 154 -3.22 -3.80 -1.05
CA LYS A 154 -2.85 -5.18 -1.38
C LYS A 154 -3.96 -6.15 -1.00
N LYS A 155 -4.47 -6.05 0.23
CA LYS A 155 -5.60 -6.87 0.70
C LYS A 155 -6.82 -6.73 -0.22
N GLN A 156 -7.20 -5.50 -0.57
CA GLN A 156 -8.32 -5.25 -1.48
C GLN A 156 -8.12 -5.86 -2.88
N LEU A 157 -6.88 -5.99 -3.37
CA LEU A 157 -6.58 -6.70 -4.62
C LEU A 157 -6.78 -8.20 -4.47
N ILE A 158 -6.24 -8.79 -3.39
CA ILE A 158 -6.39 -10.22 -3.08
C ILE A 158 -7.88 -10.56 -2.95
N ASP A 159 -8.65 -9.80 -2.17
CA ASP A 159 -10.10 -9.99 -2.03
C ASP A 159 -10.80 -9.96 -3.40
N SER A 160 -10.41 -9.03 -4.28
CA SER A 160 -10.97 -8.94 -5.64
C SER A 160 -10.60 -10.15 -6.51
N ILE A 161 -9.41 -10.73 -6.30
CA ILE A 161 -8.97 -11.95 -6.98
C ILE A 161 -9.80 -13.14 -6.49
N LEU A 162 -9.97 -13.31 -5.17
CA LEU A 162 -10.79 -14.37 -4.57
C LEU A 162 -12.21 -14.36 -5.11
N VAL A 163 -12.86 -13.19 -5.11
CA VAL A 163 -14.22 -13.02 -5.66
C VAL A 163 -14.29 -13.46 -7.12
N LYS A 164 -13.25 -13.17 -7.92
CA LYS A 164 -13.17 -13.60 -9.33
C LYS A 164 -12.85 -15.08 -9.52
N LEU A 165 -12.29 -15.73 -8.50
CA LEU A 165 -12.10 -17.18 -8.42
C LEU A 165 -13.33 -17.89 -7.86
N GLY A 166 -14.34 -17.14 -7.38
CA GLY A 166 -15.59 -17.65 -6.83
C GLY A 166 -15.49 -18.10 -5.38
N ILE A 167 -14.61 -17.45 -4.62
CA ILE A 167 -14.46 -17.50 -3.16
C ILE A 167 -14.98 -16.17 -2.62
#